data_AF-A0A8T6LWC1-F1
#
_entry.id   AF-A0A8T6LWC1-F1
#
_cell.length_a   1.000
_cell.length_b   1.000
_cell.length_c   1.000
_cell.angle_alpha   90.00
_cell.angle_beta   90.00
_cell.angle_gamma   90.00
#
_symmetry.space_group_name_H-M   'P 1'
#
loop_
_entity.id
_entity.type
_entity.pdbx_description
1 polymer ?
#
loop_
_entity_poly.entity_id
_entity_poly.type
_entity_poly.pdbx_seq_one_letter_code
_entity_poly.pdbx_strand_id
1 'polypeptide(L)'
;MRFDVLSLILGWTLIVLTLPLVLCGLITIWLDDLTLALYSFLLPAIISPTLGVLMLSFGTRTDTSERLRDREAFAAVALVWPIAVFIGALPFWLGGVFVGPFTPDASIIDIARGAVNAWFESMSGFTTTGATVISHNMSPNCIPGTTLDCINAQPRGLLIWRSLT
;
A
#
# COMPACT_ATOMS: atom_id res chain seq x y z
N MET A 1 16.05 -23.92 3.17
CA MET A 1 14.81 -23.29 2.69
C MET A 1 15.01 -22.92 1.24
N ARG A 2 14.07 -23.23 0.35
CA ARG A 2 14.20 -22.97 -1.10
C ARG A 2 13.72 -21.55 -1.40
N PHE A 3 14.67 -20.62 -1.53
CA PHE A 3 14.38 -19.20 -1.75
C PHE A 3 13.83 -18.90 -3.14
N ASP A 4 14.00 -19.82 -4.08
CA ASP A 4 13.46 -19.73 -5.43
C ASP A 4 11.94 -19.78 -5.44
N VAL A 5 11.35 -20.70 -4.66
CA VAL A 5 9.89 -20.82 -4.52
C VAL A 5 9.29 -19.57 -3.87
N LEU A 6 9.97 -19.05 -2.85
CA LEU A 6 9.56 -17.80 -2.18
C LEU A 6 9.59 -16.61 -3.15
N SER A 7 10.65 -16.49 -3.94
CA SER A 7 10.81 -15.40 -4.91
C SER A 7 9.76 -15.48 -6.03
N LEU A 8 9.36 -16.69 -6.42
CA LEU A 8 8.28 -16.91 -7.38
C LEU A 8 6.94 -16.38 -6.86
N ILE A 9 6.55 -16.76 -5.64
CA ILE A 9 5.25 -16.38 -5.05
C ILE A 9 5.23 -14.88 -4.74
N LEU A 10 6.28 -14.35 -4.11
CA LEU A 10 6.38 -12.93 -3.78
C LEU A 10 6.42 -12.05 -5.03
N GLY A 11 7.19 -12.47 -6.03
CA GLY A 11 7.35 -11.73 -7.28
C GLY A 11 6.04 -11.57 -8.05
N TRP A 12 5.29 -12.66 -8.24
CA TRP A 12 3.99 -12.60 -8.89
C TRP A 12 2.96 -11.81 -8.08
N THR A 13 2.96 -11.95 -6.75
CA THR A 13 2.02 -11.20 -5.90
C THR A 13 2.22 -9.69 -6.05
N LEU A 14 3.47 -9.22 -6.07
CA LEU A 14 3.81 -7.81 -6.27
C LEU A 14 3.41 -7.30 -7.66
N ILE A 15 3.61 -8.11 -8.71
CA ILE A 15 3.16 -7.75 -10.06
C ILE A 15 1.64 -7.63 -10.11
N VAL A 16 0.91 -8.60 -9.55
CA VAL A 16 -0.56 -8.57 -9.51
C VAL A 16 -1.08 -7.38 -8.69
N LEU A 17 -0.43 -7.04 -7.57
CA LEU A 17 -0.77 -5.88 -6.74
C LEU A 17 -0.66 -4.54 -7.50
N THR A 18 0.09 -4.51 -8.59
CA THR A 18 0.21 -3.32 -9.45
C THR A 18 -1.12 -3.01 -10.17
N LEU A 19 -1.93 -4.02 -10.49
CA LEU A 19 -3.19 -3.84 -11.19
C LEU A 19 -4.19 -2.95 -10.41
N PRO A 20 -4.54 -3.26 -9.15
CA PRO A 20 -5.43 -2.39 -8.38
C PRO A 20 -4.79 -1.02 -8.09
N LEU A 21 -3.46 -0.92 -7.90
CA LEU A 21 -2.78 0.36 -7.73
C LEU A 21 -2.94 1.28 -8.95
N VAL A 22 -2.72 0.75 -10.15
CA VAL A 22 -2.88 1.51 -11.40
C VAL A 22 -4.35 1.86 -11.62
N LEU A 23 -5.26 0.93 -11.38
CA LEU A 23 -6.70 1.16 -11.51
C LEU A 23 -7.19 2.27 -10.57
N CYS A 24 -6.81 2.23 -9.29
CA CYS A 24 -7.12 3.31 -8.34
C CYS A 24 -6.46 4.63 -8.71
N GLY A 25 -5.22 4.60 -9.22
CA GLY A 25 -4.55 5.79 -9.75
C GLY A 25 -5.36 6.45 -10.87
N LEU A 26 -5.81 5.68 -11.86
CA LEU A 26 -6.65 6.16 -12.97
C LEU A 26 -8.00 6.71 -12.48
N ILE A 27 -8.64 6.03 -11.52
CA ILE A 27 -9.89 6.50 -10.92
C ILE A 27 -9.68 7.80 -10.14
N THR A 28 -8.54 7.94 -9.45
CA THR A 28 -8.20 9.16 -8.69
C THR A 28 -8.01 10.36 -9.62
N ILE A 29 -7.43 10.17 -10.82
CA ILE A 29 -7.34 11.23 -11.84
C ILE A 29 -8.74 11.73 -12.23
N TRP A 30 -9.73 10.84 -12.29
CA TRP A 30 -11.09 11.19 -12.70
C TRP A 30 -11.93 11.79 -11.57
N LEU A 31 -11.75 11.32 -10.33
CA LEU A 31 -12.58 11.73 -9.19
C LEU A 31 -12.03 12.93 -8.40
N ASP A 32 -10.71 13.04 -8.30
CA ASP A 32 -10.05 14.04 -7.47
C ASP A 32 -9.15 14.93 -8.34
N ASP A 33 -7.85 14.64 -8.43
CA ASP A 33 -6.90 15.43 -9.20
C ASP A 33 -5.71 14.59 -9.70
N LEU A 34 -5.08 15.05 -10.79
CA LEU A 34 -3.89 14.43 -11.37
C LEU A 34 -2.71 14.48 -10.40
N THR A 35 -2.48 15.60 -9.70
CA THR A 35 -1.31 15.72 -8.80
C THR A 35 -1.41 14.74 -7.64
N LEU A 36 -2.61 14.62 -7.05
CA LEU A 36 -2.88 13.65 -6.00
C LEU A 36 -2.68 12.21 -6.49
N ALA A 37 -3.19 11.87 -7.67
CA ALA A 37 -3.03 10.54 -8.24
C ALA A 37 -1.55 10.19 -8.45
N LEU A 38 -0.76 11.13 -8.94
CA LEU A 38 0.68 10.95 -9.13
C LEU A 38 1.40 10.79 -7.79
N TYR A 39 1.14 11.64 -6.80
CA TYR A 39 1.78 11.50 -5.48
C TYR A 39 1.41 10.19 -4.79
N SER A 40 0.15 9.78 -4.86
CA SER A 40 -0.36 8.62 -4.14
C SER A 40 0.03 7.29 -4.80
N PHE A 41 -0.11 7.17 -6.12
CA PHE A 41 -0.07 5.87 -6.80
C PHE A 41 1.12 5.67 -7.73
N LEU A 42 1.80 6.74 -8.21
CA LEU A 42 2.90 6.58 -9.16
C LEU A 42 4.07 5.78 -8.57
N LEU A 43 4.55 6.19 -7.40
CA LEU A 43 5.69 5.55 -6.75
C LEU A 43 5.38 4.09 -6.35
N PRO A 44 4.22 3.77 -5.74
CA PRO A 44 3.84 2.37 -5.48
C PRO A 44 3.69 1.54 -6.75
N ALA A 45 3.10 2.11 -7.81
CA ALA A 45 2.93 1.43 -9.10
C ALA A 45 4.25 1.19 -9.84
N ILE A 46 5.33 1.90 -9.50
CA ILE A 46 6.67 1.63 -10.01
C ILE A 46 7.42 0.64 -9.12
N ILE A 47 7.40 0.84 -7.80
CA ILE A 47 8.15 0.01 -6.85
C ILE A 47 7.63 -1.43 -6.85
N SER A 48 6.32 -1.62 -6.80
CA SER A 48 5.70 -2.95 -6.73
C SER A 48 6.14 -3.87 -7.88
N PRO A 49 5.92 -3.53 -9.16
CA PRO A 49 6.32 -4.41 -10.26
C PRO A 49 7.85 -4.47 -10.42
N THR A 50 8.59 -3.40 -10.09
CA THR A 50 10.07 -3.42 -10.17
C THR A 50 10.64 -4.45 -9.20
N LEU A 51 10.19 -4.45 -7.94
CA LEU A 51 10.59 -5.47 -6.96
C LEU A 51 10.13 -6.86 -7.40
N GLY A 52 8.89 -6.97 -7.90
CA GLY A 52 8.35 -8.24 -8.39
C GLY A 52 9.19 -8.86 -9.52
N VAL A 53 9.50 -8.06 -10.55
CA VAL A 53 10.33 -8.48 -11.69
C VAL A 53 11.75 -8.82 -11.25
N LEU A 54 12.34 -8.04 -10.32
CA LEU A 54 13.68 -8.33 -9.79
C LEU A 54 13.71 -9.68 -9.06
N MET A 55 12.69 -9.98 -8.24
CA MET A 55 12.56 -11.27 -7.55
C MET A 55 12.38 -12.42 -8.53
N LEU A 56 11.58 -12.25 -9.59
CA LEU A 56 11.41 -13.29 -10.61
C LEU A 56 12.69 -13.51 -11.42
N SER A 57 13.37 -12.43 -11.82
CA SER A 57 14.54 -12.48 -12.70
C SER A 57 15.78 -13.08 -12.04
N PHE A 58 16.03 -12.75 -10.76
CA PHE A 58 17.23 -13.21 -10.05
C PHE A 58 16.95 -14.35 -9.05
N GLY A 59 15.69 -14.51 -8.63
CA GLY A 59 15.32 -15.45 -7.58
C GLY A 59 14.82 -16.80 -8.09
N THR A 60 14.29 -16.91 -9.32
CA THR A 60 13.60 -18.14 -9.76
C THR A 60 14.44 -19.01 -10.69
N ARG A 61 14.17 -20.33 -10.67
CA ARG A 61 14.71 -21.31 -11.63
C ARG A 61 13.54 -21.93 -12.39
N THR A 62 13.83 -22.56 -13.54
CA THR A 62 12.81 -23.14 -14.42
C THR A 62 11.93 -24.20 -13.75
N ASP A 63 12.50 -24.97 -12.81
CA ASP A 63 11.81 -26.09 -12.15
C ASP A 63 11.20 -25.70 -10.80
N THR A 64 11.11 -24.40 -10.50
CA THR A 64 10.73 -23.91 -9.17
C THR A 64 9.26 -24.17 -8.83
N SER A 65 8.34 -24.18 -9.81
CA SER A 65 6.90 -24.39 -9.58
C SER A 65 6.55 -25.80 -9.10
N GLU A 66 7.25 -26.83 -9.59
CA GLU A 66 7.03 -28.24 -9.22
C GLU A 66 7.60 -28.60 -7.83
N ARG A 67 8.32 -27.67 -7.22
CA ARG A 67 9.16 -27.90 -6.04
C ARG A 67 8.58 -27.38 -4.73
N LEU A 68 7.33 -26.90 -4.76
CA LEU A 68 6.61 -26.34 -3.61
C LEU A 68 6.39 -27.39 -2.52
N ARG A 69 6.92 -27.12 -1.32
CA ARG A 69 6.62 -27.87 -0.08
C ARG A 69 5.90 -26.99 0.94
N ASP A 70 5.19 -27.62 1.89
CA ASP A 70 4.41 -26.91 2.92
C ASP A 70 5.21 -25.85 3.69
N ARG A 71 6.48 -26.14 4.02
CA ARG A 71 7.36 -25.18 4.71
C ARG A 71 7.59 -23.89 3.92
N GLU A 72 7.70 -24.00 2.59
CA GLU A 72 7.88 -22.85 1.71
C GLU A 72 6.58 -22.09 1.54
N ALA A 73 5.43 -22.78 1.49
CA ALA A 73 4.12 -22.15 1.47
C ALA A 73 3.87 -21.30 2.73
N PHE A 74 4.14 -21.83 3.93
CA PHE A 74 4.01 -21.07 5.18
C PHE A 74 4.91 -19.84 5.20
N ALA A 75 6.17 -19.98 4.81
CA ALA A 75 7.12 -18.87 4.74
C ALA A 75 6.71 -17.83 3.67
N ALA A 76 6.19 -18.27 2.53
CA ALA A 76 5.71 -17.38 1.48
C ALA A 76 4.55 -16.51 1.98
N VAL A 77 3.53 -17.11 2.58
CA VAL A 77 2.38 -16.37 3.11
C VAL A 77 2.82 -15.38 4.20
N ALA A 78 3.70 -15.81 5.11
CA ALA A 78 4.21 -14.95 6.18
C ALA A 78 4.99 -13.72 5.66
N LEU A 79 5.60 -13.82 4.47
CA LEU A 79 6.35 -12.72 3.85
C LEU A 79 5.49 -11.88 2.88
N VAL A 80 4.54 -12.50 2.19
CA VAL A 80 3.64 -11.82 1.24
C VAL A 80 2.85 -10.72 1.95
N TRP A 81 2.27 -11.01 3.11
CA TRP A 81 1.40 -10.06 3.80
C TRP A 81 2.13 -8.76 4.22
N PRO A 82 3.25 -8.80 4.95
CA PRO A 82 3.96 -7.57 5.32
C PRO A 82 4.42 -6.75 4.11
N ILE A 83 4.84 -7.41 3.03
CA ILE A 83 5.30 -6.72 1.81
C ILE A 83 4.12 -6.06 1.08
N ALA A 84 3.00 -6.78 0.91
CA ALA A 84 1.80 -6.23 0.30
C ALA A 84 1.24 -5.05 1.11
N VAL A 85 1.20 -5.18 2.44
CA VAL A 85 0.78 -4.13 3.37
C VAL A 85 1.70 -2.92 3.28
N PHE A 86 3.01 -3.12 3.21
CA PHE A 86 3.97 -2.03 3.04
C PHE A 86 3.71 -1.25 1.74
N ILE A 87 3.58 -1.95 0.61
CA ILE A 87 3.29 -1.31 -0.68
C ILE A 87 1.94 -0.59 -0.65
N GLY A 88 0.91 -1.22 -0.07
CA GLY A 88 -0.43 -0.64 0.01
C GLY A 88 -0.61 0.46 1.05
N ALA A 89 0.36 0.65 1.96
CA ALA A 89 0.40 1.79 2.86
C ALA A 89 0.85 3.08 2.15
N LEU A 90 1.63 2.95 1.08
CA LEU A 90 2.21 4.10 0.38
C LEU A 90 1.15 5.06 -0.19
N PRO A 91 0.03 4.62 -0.81
CA PRO A 91 -1.04 5.54 -1.22
C PRO A 91 -1.61 6.37 -0.07
N PHE A 92 -1.77 5.81 1.13
CA PHE A 92 -2.27 6.57 2.28
C PHE A 92 -1.24 7.57 2.81
N TRP A 93 0.04 7.19 2.82
CA TRP A 93 1.12 8.03 3.33
C TRP A 93 1.48 9.17 2.38
N LEU A 94 1.59 8.87 1.08
CA LEU A 94 1.95 9.85 0.07
C LEU A 94 0.75 10.67 -0.42
N GLY A 95 -0.45 10.09 -0.37
CA GLY A 95 -1.70 10.74 -0.76
C GLY A 95 -2.31 11.68 0.27
N GLY A 96 -1.60 11.93 1.37
CA GLY A 96 -2.00 12.93 2.37
C GLY A 96 -3.20 12.54 3.24
N VAL A 97 -3.58 11.25 3.30
CA VAL A 97 -4.56 10.76 4.29
C VAL A 97 -3.97 10.85 5.70
N PHE A 98 -2.68 10.57 5.82
CA PHE A 98 -1.87 10.79 7.02
C PHE A 98 -0.74 11.78 6.72
N VAL A 99 -0.07 12.27 7.77
CA VAL A 99 1.07 13.18 7.62
C VAL A 99 2.20 12.50 6.86
N GLY A 100 2.45 12.96 5.65
CA GLY A 100 3.39 12.37 4.70
C GLY A 100 4.56 13.28 4.38
N PRO A 101 5.50 12.80 3.56
CA PRO A 101 6.66 13.59 3.13
C PRO A 101 6.27 14.82 2.27
N PHE A 102 5.05 14.84 1.73
CA PHE A 102 4.52 15.96 0.94
C PHE A 102 3.62 16.89 1.75
N THR A 103 3.46 16.67 3.07
CA THR A 103 2.67 17.57 3.93
C THR A 103 3.49 18.82 4.26
N PRO A 104 2.96 20.03 4.00
CA PRO A 104 3.63 21.29 4.37
C PRO A 104 3.90 21.38 5.88
N ASP A 105 5.02 21.97 6.26
CA ASP A 105 5.40 22.28 7.65
C ASP A 105 5.44 21.06 8.61
N ALA A 106 5.52 19.84 8.10
CA ALA A 106 5.58 18.62 8.90
C ALA A 106 7.00 18.35 9.43
N SER A 107 7.10 18.01 10.72
CA SER A 107 8.36 17.54 11.30
C SER A 107 8.66 16.08 10.90
N ILE A 108 9.93 15.68 10.97
CA ILE A 108 10.34 14.28 10.69
C ILE A 108 9.59 13.28 11.59
N ILE A 109 9.30 13.66 12.84
CA ILE A 109 8.58 12.81 13.79
C ILE A 109 7.13 12.63 13.35
N ASP A 110 6.49 13.67 12.83
CA ASP A 110 5.10 13.60 12.38
C ASP A 110 4.98 12.79 11.08
N ILE A 111 5.95 12.93 10.17
CA ILE A 111 6.06 12.10 8.97
C ILE A 111 6.23 10.62 9.33
N ALA A 112 7.06 10.31 10.32
CA ALA A 112 7.27 8.94 10.80
C ALA A 112 5.99 8.37 11.46
N ARG A 113 5.27 9.18 12.24
CA ARG A 113 3.96 8.81 12.80
C ARG A 113 2.94 8.54 11.70
N GLY A 114 2.88 9.38 10.67
CA GLY A 114 1.99 9.17 9.53
C GLY A 114 2.32 7.90 8.75
N ALA A 115 3.59 7.51 8.66
CA ALA A 115 3.99 6.23 8.07
C ALA A 115 3.45 5.03 8.87
N VAL A 116 3.49 5.10 10.21
CA VAL A 116 2.93 4.07 11.09
C VAL A 116 1.40 4.00 10.96
N ASN A 117 0.72 5.15 10.90
CA ASN A 117 -0.72 5.20 10.70
C ASN A 117 -1.14 4.63 9.34
N ALA A 118 -0.40 4.97 8.28
CA ALA A 118 -0.60 4.41 6.94
C ALA A 118 -0.39 2.89 6.89
N TRP A 119 0.63 2.39 7.60
CA TRP A 119 0.85 0.96 7.76
C TRP A 119 -0.33 0.30 8.47
N PHE A 120 -0.82 0.89 9.56
CA PHE A 120 -1.97 0.36 10.29
C PHE A 120 -3.23 0.31 9.41
N GLU A 121 -3.53 1.38 8.69
CA GLU A 121 -4.69 1.45 7.81
C GLU A 121 -4.61 0.40 6.69
N SER A 122 -3.44 0.25 6.06
CA SER A 122 -3.18 -0.78 5.04
C SER A 122 -3.32 -2.19 5.61
N MET A 123 -2.71 -2.46 6.77
CA MET A 123 -2.83 -3.76 7.44
C MET A 123 -4.29 -4.10 7.71
N SER A 124 -5.04 -3.14 8.26
CA SER A 124 -6.45 -3.32 8.59
C SER A 124 -7.32 -3.65 7.37
N GLY A 125 -7.05 -3.00 6.23
CA GLY A 125 -7.69 -3.30 4.95
C GLY A 125 -7.37 -4.71 4.48
N PHE A 126 -6.10 -5.00 4.18
CA PHE A 126 -5.66 -6.30 3.63
C PHE A 126 -6.02 -7.50 4.50
N THR A 127 -6.07 -7.35 5.82
CA THR A 127 -6.49 -8.43 6.72
C THR A 127 -7.99 -8.44 7.00
N THR A 128 -8.77 -7.59 6.34
CA THR A 128 -10.23 -7.45 6.51
C THR A 128 -10.66 -7.16 7.95
N THR A 129 -9.80 -6.50 8.72
CA THR A 129 -10.06 -6.14 10.12
C THR A 129 -11.09 -5.03 10.21
N GLY A 130 -11.04 -4.05 9.29
CA GLY A 130 -12.00 -2.94 9.23
C GLY A 130 -11.87 -1.91 10.36
N ALA A 131 -10.76 -1.92 11.11
CA ALA A 131 -10.41 -0.85 12.04
C ALA A 131 -9.79 0.34 11.29
N THR A 132 -10.01 1.57 11.74
CA THR A 132 -9.43 2.77 11.11
C THR A 132 -8.78 3.68 12.14
N VAL A 133 -7.70 4.34 11.73
CA VAL A 133 -7.02 5.40 12.49
C VAL A 133 -7.19 6.76 11.83
N ILE A 134 -8.10 6.88 10.86
CA ILE A 134 -8.46 8.15 10.23
C ILE A 134 -9.34 8.94 11.19
N SER A 135 -8.71 9.83 11.96
CA SER A 135 -9.36 10.68 12.95
C SER A 135 -8.74 12.07 13.01
N HIS A 136 -9.40 13.00 13.70
CA HIS A 136 -9.00 14.42 13.79
C HIS A 136 -7.60 14.68 14.33
N ASN A 137 -7.03 13.73 15.07
CA ASN A 137 -5.67 13.83 15.62
C ASN A 137 -4.60 13.15 14.74
N MET A 138 -4.99 12.41 13.71
CA MET A 138 -4.08 11.55 12.93
C MET A 138 -4.04 11.90 11.44
N SER A 139 -5.07 12.56 10.90
CA SER A 139 -5.13 12.99 9.50
C SER A 139 -5.01 14.51 9.39
N PRO A 140 -4.13 15.04 8.50
CA PRO A 140 -4.01 16.48 8.27
C PRO A 140 -5.26 17.09 7.61
N ASN A 141 -6.08 16.27 6.95
CA ASN A 141 -7.32 16.73 6.30
C ASN A 141 -8.47 16.95 7.28
N CYS A 142 -8.31 16.53 8.55
CA CYS A 142 -9.36 16.54 9.55
C CYS A 142 -9.20 17.68 10.57
N ILE A 143 -9.77 18.84 10.29
CA ILE A 143 -9.74 19.98 11.23
C ILE A 143 -10.86 19.84 12.27
N PRO A 144 -10.56 19.76 13.59
CA PRO A 144 -11.57 19.69 14.64
C PRO A 144 -12.54 20.88 14.59
N GLY A 145 -13.84 20.60 14.68
CA GLY A 145 -14.89 21.64 14.68
C GLY A 145 -15.31 22.15 13.30
N THR A 146 -14.53 21.89 12.25
CA THR A 146 -14.86 22.25 10.85
C THR A 146 -15.23 21.03 10.03
N THR A 147 -14.48 19.94 10.18
CA THR A 147 -14.75 18.68 9.47
C THR A 147 -15.77 17.87 10.26
N LEU A 148 -16.94 17.61 9.68
CA LEU A 148 -18.02 16.85 10.32
C LEU A 148 -17.70 15.35 10.38
N ASP A 149 -17.18 14.81 9.27
CA ASP A 149 -16.77 13.41 9.15
C ASP A 149 -15.38 13.33 8.51
N CYS A 150 -14.43 12.84 9.29
CA CYS A 150 -13.05 12.64 8.90
C CYS A 150 -12.87 11.68 7.72
N ILE A 151 -13.69 10.62 7.68
CA ILE A 151 -13.56 9.59 6.66
C ILE A 151 -14.06 10.15 5.33
N ASN A 152 -15.25 10.75 5.32
CA ASN A 152 -15.82 11.34 4.11
C ASN A 152 -15.03 12.56 3.59
N ALA A 153 -14.21 13.20 4.44
CA ALA A 153 -13.33 14.30 4.03
C ALA A 153 -12.08 13.87 3.27
N GLN A 154 -11.74 12.56 3.23
CA GLN A 154 -10.57 12.08 2.49
C GLN A 154 -10.81 12.06 0.98
N PRO A 155 -9.74 12.08 0.16
CA PRO A 155 -9.87 11.99 -1.29
C PRO A 155 -10.56 10.71 -1.75
N ARG A 156 -11.46 10.81 -2.73
CA ARG A 156 -12.36 9.73 -3.12
C ARG A 156 -11.62 8.53 -3.69
N GLY A 157 -10.56 8.78 -4.46
CA GLY A 157 -9.68 7.74 -4.98
C GLY A 157 -9.01 6.91 -3.89
N LEU A 158 -8.63 7.54 -2.78
CA LEU A 158 -8.05 6.85 -1.62
C LEU A 158 -9.11 6.11 -0.79
N LEU A 159 -10.35 6.61 -0.75
CA LEU A 159 -11.48 5.87 -0.18
C LEU A 159 -11.79 4.58 -0.96
N ILE A 160 -11.66 4.64 -2.29
CA ILE A 160 -11.80 3.45 -3.16
C ILE A 160 -10.64 2.48 -2.92
N TRP A 161 -9.40 2.98 -2.82
CA TRP A 161 -8.25 2.14 -2.47
C TRP A 161 -8.47 1.41 -1.14
N ARG A 162 -8.91 2.13 -0.10
CA ARG A 162 -9.24 1.53 1.20
C ARG A 162 -10.35 0.47 1.14
N SER A 163 -11.30 0.60 0.20
CA SER A 163 -12.40 -0.36 0.06
C SER A 163 -12.00 -1.60 -0.77
N LEU A 164 -10.90 -1.51 -1.52
CA LEU A 164 -10.36 -2.60 -2.33
C LEU A 164 -9.31 -3.45 -1.59
N THR A 165 -8.59 -2.83 -0.65
CA THR A 165 -7.65 -3.51 0.26
C THR A 165 -8.39 -4.17 1.39
#